data_AF-A0A2S7NZ09-F1
#
_entry.id   AF-A0A2S7NZ09-F1
#
_cell.length_a   1.000
_cell.length_b   1.000
_cell.length_c   1.000
_cell.angle_alpha   90.00
_cell.angle_beta   90.00
_cell.angle_gamma   90.00
#
_symmetry.space_group_name_H-M   'P 1'
#
loop_
_entity.id
_entity.type
_entity.pdbx_description
1 polymer ?
#
loop_
_entity_poly.entity_id
_entity_poly.type
_entity_poly.pdbx_seq_one_letter_code
_entity_poly.pdbx_strand_id
1 'polypeptide(L)'
;MFTATADLHHNGICVNTGSGQNVYNSAATEAACTNYRYRNTGSKWWDTCPDCHMVNTGSPYCRTDAGHMGGDEITYYCKLHGADNALTS
;
A
#
# COMPACT_ATOMS: atom_id res chain seq x y z
N MET A 1 11.23 -12.97 18.55
CA MET A 1 11.91 -11.95 17.74
C MET A 1 11.24 -11.96 16.37
N PHE A 2 10.36 -11.01 16.08
CA PHE A 2 9.77 -10.89 14.75
C PHE A 2 10.75 -10.12 13.88
N THR A 3 11.61 -10.83 13.16
CA THR A 3 12.29 -10.29 11.99
C THR A 3 11.23 -10.12 10.92
N ALA A 4 10.46 -9.03 10.98
CA ALA A 4 9.60 -8.60 9.90
C ALA A 4 10.51 -8.15 8.75
N THR A 5 11.06 -9.11 8.01
CA THR A 5 11.10 -8.96 6.56
C THR A 5 9.64 -9.00 6.13
N ALA A 6 8.91 -7.89 6.34
CA ALA A 6 7.64 -7.72 5.67
C ALA A 6 7.92 -7.99 4.20
N ASP A 7 7.09 -8.77 3.52
CA ASP A 7 7.21 -8.97 2.08
C ASP A 7 7.18 -7.57 1.46
N LEU A 8 8.37 -7.11 1.04
CA LEU A 8 8.62 -5.74 0.62
C LEU A 8 8.34 -5.67 -0.87
N HIS A 9 7.42 -4.81 -1.23
CA HIS A 9 6.92 -4.64 -2.58
C HIS A 9 7.25 -3.25 -3.09
N HIS A 10 7.20 -3.12 -4.42
CA HIS A 10 7.36 -1.84 -5.08
C HIS A 10 6.01 -1.17 -5.34
N ASN A 11 4.96 -1.95 -5.49
CA ASN A 11 3.66 -1.46 -5.92
C ASN A 11 2.54 -1.96 -5.02
N GLY A 12 1.47 -1.16 -4.91
CA GLY A 12 0.26 -1.52 -4.19
C GLY A 12 -0.99 -0.86 -4.75
N ILE A 13 -2.08 -1.64 -4.82
CA ILE A 13 -3.42 -1.17 -5.17
C ILE A 13 -4.45 -1.65 -4.13
N CYS A 14 -5.48 -0.85 -3.89
CA CYS A 14 -6.61 -1.23 -3.06
C CYS A 14 -7.73 -1.85 -3.90
N VAL A 15 -8.36 -2.91 -3.37
CA VAL A 15 -9.43 -3.63 -4.06
C VAL A 15 -10.59 -3.95 -3.12
N ASN A 16 -11.79 -3.98 -3.68
CA ASN A 16 -12.99 -4.51 -3.04
C ASN A 16 -13.17 -5.97 -3.49
N THR A 17 -13.54 -6.86 -2.57
CA THR A 17 -13.65 -8.32 -2.79
C THR A 17 -15.08 -8.85 -2.60
N GLY A 18 -16.06 -7.98 -2.31
CA GLY A 18 -17.45 -8.34 -1.99
C GLY A 18 -18.21 -9.24 -3.00
N SER A 19 -17.71 -9.40 -4.23
CA SER A 19 -18.30 -10.27 -5.26
C SER A 19 -17.45 -11.51 -5.59
N GLY A 20 -16.43 -11.83 -4.79
CA GLY A 20 -15.46 -12.89 -5.09
C GLY A 20 -14.46 -12.52 -6.20
N GLN A 21 -14.48 -11.27 -6.66
CA GLN A 21 -13.53 -10.70 -7.62
C GLN A 21 -12.85 -9.48 -6.99
N ASN A 22 -11.57 -9.27 -7.32
CA ASN A 22 -10.84 -8.06 -6.92
C ASN A 22 -11.26 -6.92 -7.85
N VAL A 23 -12.05 -5.98 -7.34
CA VAL A 23 -12.45 -4.77 -8.06
C VAL A 23 -11.58 -3.61 -7.60
N TYR A 24 -10.88 -2.96 -8.52
CA TYR A 24 -10.00 -1.83 -8.21
C TYR A 24 -10.76 -0.67 -7.55
N ASN A 25 -10.20 -0.13 -6.46
CA ASN A 25 -10.75 0.99 -5.71
C ASN A 25 -9.76 2.17 -5.75
N SER A 26 -9.98 3.11 -6.67
CA SER A 26 -9.08 4.24 -6.89
C SER A 26 -9.01 5.19 -5.70
N ALA A 27 -10.15 5.55 -5.13
CA ALA A 27 -10.23 6.47 -4.00
C ALA A 27 -9.46 5.90 -2.79
N ALA A 28 -9.64 4.61 -2.49
CA ALA A 28 -8.89 3.96 -1.43
C ALA A 28 -7.40 3.87 -1.76
N THR A 29 -7.02 3.61 -3.01
CA THR A 29 -5.61 3.52 -3.43
C THR A 29 -4.88 4.85 -3.26
N GLU A 30 -5.46 5.96 -3.70
CA GLU A 30 -4.88 7.29 -3.56
C GLU A 30 -4.73 7.70 -2.09
N ALA A 31 -5.78 7.47 -1.30
CA ALA A 31 -5.79 7.81 0.12
C ALA A 31 -4.82 6.92 0.93
N ALA A 32 -4.76 5.62 0.62
CA ALA A 32 -3.81 4.69 1.23
C ALA A 32 -2.37 5.05 0.87
N CYS A 33 -2.09 5.38 -0.39
CA CYS A 33 -0.75 5.79 -0.82
C CYS A 33 -0.27 7.06 -0.11
N THR A 34 -1.17 8.04 0.05
CA THR A 34 -0.91 9.26 0.80
C THR A 34 -0.54 8.94 2.26
N ASN A 35 -1.32 8.08 2.93
CA ASN A 35 -1.01 7.66 4.30
C ASN A 35 0.32 6.92 4.39
N TYR A 36 0.57 5.99 3.46
CA TYR A 36 1.80 5.20 3.44
C TYR A 36 3.03 6.09 3.22
N ARG A 37 2.92 7.16 2.41
CA ARG A 37 3.97 8.17 2.21
C ARG A 37 4.28 8.99 3.46
N TYR A 38 3.31 9.19 4.35
CA TYR A 38 3.51 9.88 5.63
C TYR A 38 3.70 8.92 6.82
N ARG A 39 3.81 7.61 6.55
CA ARG A 39 4.06 6.60 7.57
C ARG A 39 5.36 6.88 8.31
N ASN A 40 5.28 6.76 9.64
CA ASN A 40 6.43 6.69 10.53
C ASN A 40 6.09 5.80 11.73
N THR A 41 6.46 4.52 11.66
CA THR A 41 6.16 3.53 12.70
C THR A 41 7.35 3.22 13.62
N GLY A 42 8.49 3.88 13.42
CA GLY A 42 9.74 3.54 14.07
C GLY A 42 10.94 4.25 13.44
N SER A 43 12.12 3.67 13.57
CA SER A 43 13.38 4.29 13.13
C SER A 43 14.16 3.46 12.09
N LYS A 44 13.61 2.33 11.66
CA LYS A 44 14.23 1.49 10.62
C LYS A 44 13.84 2.00 9.24
N TRP A 45 14.62 1.66 8.22
CA TRP A 45 14.40 2.21 6.88
C TRP A 45 13.02 1.84 6.30
N TRP A 46 12.50 0.65 6.60
CA TRP A 46 11.14 0.20 6.25
C TRP A 46 10.02 0.74 7.16
N ASP A 47 10.34 1.46 8.24
CA ASP A 47 9.31 2.11 9.09
C ASP A 47 8.74 3.38 8.47
N THR A 48 9.36 3.84 7.37
CA THR A 48 8.98 5.03 6.61
C THR A 48 8.91 4.69 5.13
N CYS A 49 8.21 5.52 4.34
CA CYS A 49 8.28 5.43 2.88
C CYS A 49 8.42 6.82 2.25
N PRO A 50 9.61 7.45 2.33
CA PRO A 50 9.83 8.80 1.82
C PRO A 50 9.77 8.92 0.29
N ASP A 51 9.87 7.80 -0.42
CA ASP A 51 9.80 7.68 -1.87
C ASP A 51 8.43 7.19 -2.37
N CYS A 52 7.48 6.89 -1.48
CA CYS A 52 6.15 6.49 -1.89
C CYS A 52 5.44 7.60 -2.65
N HIS A 53 4.84 7.27 -3.79
CA HIS A 53 4.07 8.22 -4.56
C HIS A 53 3.01 7.53 -5.39
N MET A 54 1.97 8.29 -5.72
CA MET A 54 0.91 7.82 -6.60
C MET A 54 1.37 7.91 -8.06
N VAL A 55 1.27 6.80 -8.79
CA VAL A 55 1.46 6.76 -10.24
C VAL A 55 0.10 6.74 -10.92
N ASN A 56 -0.18 7.76 -11.73
CA ASN A 56 -1.48 7.97 -12.38
C ASN A 56 -1.51 7.55 -13.87
N THR A 57 -0.44 6.93 -14.37
CA THR A 57 -0.39 6.39 -15.74
C THR A 57 -0.96 4.98 -15.79
N GLY A 58 -2.05 4.80 -16.54
CA GLY A 58 -2.75 3.51 -16.65
C GLY A 58 -3.76 3.30 -15.51
N SER A 59 -3.78 2.11 -14.91
CA SER A 59 -4.53 1.87 -13.66
C SER A 59 -3.74 2.48 -12.51
N PRO A 60 -4.24 3.50 -11.80
CA PRO A 60 -3.44 4.18 -10.80
C PRO A 60 -2.98 3.24 -9.67
N TYR A 61 -1.75 3.41 -9.18
CA TYR A 61 -1.19 2.58 -8.12
C TYR A 61 -0.22 3.36 -7.24
N CYS A 62 -0.01 2.88 -6.01
CA CYS A 62 1.03 3.40 -5.15
C CYS A 62 2.36 2.74 -5.48
N ARG A 63 3.44 3.52 -5.61
CA ARG A 63 4.77 3.06 -5.96
C ARG A 63 5.81 3.51 -4.94
N THR A 64 6.77 2.64 -4.63
CA THR A 64 8.04 2.92 -3.94
C THR A 64 9.20 2.40 -4.80
N ASP A 65 10.20 3.23 -5.02
CA ASP A 65 11.38 2.88 -5.81
C ASP A 65 12.36 2.01 -5.01
N ALA A 66 12.42 2.18 -3.70
CA ALA A 66 13.30 1.43 -2.80
C ALA A 66 12.63 0.19 -2.17
N GLY A 67 11.38 -0.09 -2.50
CA GLY A 67 10.69 -1.29 -2.03
C GLY A 67 10.29 -1.22 -0.56
N HIS A 68 9.80 -0.09 -0.06
CA HIS A 68 9.38 0.05 1.35
C HIS A 68 7.96 -0.45 1.65
N MET A 69 7.26 -1.06 0.69
CA MET A 69 5.83 -1.36 0.83
C MET A 69 5.59 -2.75 1.41
N GLY A 70 5.17 -2.82 2.67
CA GLY A 70 4.72 -4.05 3.32
C GLY A 70 3.26 -4.35 2.97
N GLY A 71 2.98 -5.59 2.56
CA GLY A 71 1.63 -6.04 2.15
C GLY A 71 0.57 -5.87 3.24
N ASP A 72 0.89 -6.21 4.49
CA ASP A 72 -0.03 -6.09 5.62
C ASP A 72 -0.34 -4.62 5.94
N GLU A 73 0.68 -3.76 5.93
CA GLU A 73 0.51 -2.34 6.26
C GLU A 73 -0.24 -1.56 5.19
N ILE A 74 0.01 -1.80 3.89
CA ILE A 74 -0.79 -1.13 2.85
C ILE A 74 -2.24 -1.65 2.88
N THR A 75 -2.46 -2.93 3.20
CA THR A 75 -3.80 -3.50 3.40
C THR A 75 -4.55 -2.79 4.53
N TYR A 76 -3.88 -2.46 5.64
CA TYR A 76 -4.48 -1.68 6.72
C TYR A 76 -5.01 -0.33 6.21
N TYR A 77 -4.21 0.42 5.45
CA TYR A 77 -4.64 1.71 4.93
C TYR A 77 -5.74 1.58 3.86
N CYS A 78 -5.68 0.56 3.01
CA CYS A 78 -6.76 0.27 2.06
C CYS A 78 -8.09 0.05 2.80
N LYS A 79 -8.09 -0.72 3.88
CA LYS A 79 -9.27 -0.96 4.72
C LYS A 79 -9.77 0.29 5.43
N LEU A 80 -8.85 1.13 5.89
CA LEU A 80 -9.18 2.41 6.51
C LEU A 80 -9.97 3.33 5.56
N HIS A 81 -9.72 3.23 4.25
CA HIS A 81 -10.39 4.01 3.20
C HIS A 81 -11.51 3.25 2.47
N GLY A 82 -12.02 2.18 3.08
CA GLY A 82 -13.22 1.49 2.60
C GLY A 82 -12.97 0.47 1.48
N ALA A 83 -11.73 0.01 1.29
CA ALA A 83 -11.45 -1.18 0.49
C ALA A 83 -11.43 -2.45 1.34
N ASP A 84 -11.51 -3.62 0.71
CA ASP A 84 -11.52 -4.90 1.43
C ASP A 84 -10.11 -5.49 1.59
N ASN A 85 -9.23 -5.22 0.63
CA ASN A 85 -7.87 -5.76 0.62
C ASN A 85 -6.89 -4.86 -0.16
N ALA A 86 -5.60 -5.18 -0.09
CA ALA A 86 -4.60 -4.68 -1.03
C ALA A 86 -4.02 -5.82 -1.88
N LEU A 87 -3.54 -5.48 -3.08
CA LEU A 87 -2.69 -6.33 -3.90
C LEU A 87 -1.35 -5.63 -4.09
N THR A 88 -0.26 -6.35 -3.86
CA THR A 88 1.10 -5.81 -3.92
C THR A 88 2.00 -6.62 -4.84
N SER A 89 3.02 -5.97 -5.43
CA SER A 89 3.99 -6.59 -6.34
C SER A 89 5.36 -5.91 -6.36
#